data_AF-A0A8K0LWG0-F1
#
_entry.id   AF-A0A8K0LWG0-F1
#
_cell.length_a   1.000
_cell.length_b   1.000
_cell.length_c   1.000
_cell.angle_alpha   90.00
_cell.angle_beta   90.00
_cell.angle_gamma   90.00
#
_symmetry.space_group_name_H-M   'P 1'
#
loop_
_entity.id
_entity.type
_entity.pdbx_description
1 polymer ?
#
loop_
_entity_poly.entity_id
_entity_poly.type
_entity_poly.pdbx_seq_one_letter_code
_entity_poly.pdbx_strand_id
1 'polypeptide(L)'
;FNIFKETHRAKAAETLRRIISENDHLIGTGFAGTQVLGFSQKDIKATDDFYRMLLQTRVPSWLYQVVQNSTTTWERWDSLLPDGSLNTGSMTSFNHYSLGSVAD
;
A
#
# COMPACT_ATOMS: atom_id res chain seq x y z
N PHE A 1 4.33 1.86 16.62
CA PHE A 1 5.44 1.20 17.36
C PHE A 1 6.24 2.10 18.29
N ASN A 2 6.14 3.44 18.20
CA ASN A 2 6.72 4.35 19.19
C ASN A 2 8.25 4.23 19.40
N ILE A 3 8.99 3.98 18.31
CA ILE A 3 10.44 3.79 18.35
C ILE A 3 11.26 5.08 18.24
N PHE A 4 10.67 6.17 17.72
CA PHE A 4 11.33 7.47 17.65
C PHE A 4 11.23 8.21 19.00
N LYS A 5 12.29 8.95 19.34
CA LYS A 5 12.18 10.03 20.34
C LYS A 5 11.16 11.06 19.86
N GLU A 6 10.46 11.70 20.79
CA GLU A 6 9.38 12.65 20.47
C GLU A 6 9.82 13.77 19.53
N THR A 7 11.03 14.28 19.73
CA THR A 7 11.65 15.32 18.89
C THR A 7 11.85 14.91 17.42
N HIS A 8 11.93 13.62 17.12
CA HIS A 8 12.15 13.12 15.75
C HIS A 8 10.85 12.67 15.06
N ARG A 9 9.75 12.49 15.80
CA ARG A 9 8.49 11.99 15.23
C ARG A 9 7.94 12.89 14.13
N ALA A 10 7.94 14.21 14.36
CA ALA A 10 7.43 15.16 13.38
C ALA A 10 8.22 15.08 12.05
N LYS A 11 9.55 14.94 12.12
CA LYS A 11 10.38 14.85 10.92
C LYS A 11 10.21 13.52 10.18
N ALA A 12 10.04 12.42 10.93
CA ALA A 12 9.74 11.12 10.34
C ALA A 12 8.37 11.13 9.63
N ALA A 13 7.36 11.74 10.25
CA ALA A 13 6.03 11.92 9.66
C ALA A 13 6.08 12.75 8.36
N GLU A 14 6.76 13.90 8.38
CA GLU A 14 6.98 14.74 7.20
C GLU A 14 7.66 13.96 6.07
N THR A 15 8.68 13.17 6.41
CA THR A 15 9.42 12.35 5.45
C THR A 15 8.51 11.28 4.82
N LEU A 16 7.71 10.58 5.61
CA LEU A 16 6.76 9.59 5.11
C LEU A 16 5.74 10.20 4.15
N ARG A 17 5.15 11.35 4.53
CA ARG A 17 4.16 12.05 3.69
C ARG A 17 4.77 12.51 2.37
N ARG A 18 6.01 13.04 2.42
CA ARG A 18 6.74 13.44 1.21
C ARG A 18 6.99 12.25 0.28
N ILE A 19 7.48 11.12 0.80
CA ILE A 19 7.73 9.91 0.00
C ILE A 19 6.43 9.42 -0.69
N ILE A 20 5.30 9.44 0.03
CA ILE A 20 4.02 9.01 -0.53
C ILE A 20 3.53 9.97 -1.62
N SER A 21 3.65 11.28 -1.39
CA SER A 21 3.27 12.27 -2.39
C SER A 21 4.16 12.22 -3.63
N GLU A 22 5.47 11.99 -3.47
CA GLU A 22 6.42 11.83 -4.58
C GLU A 22 6.19 10.54 -5.37
N ASN A 23 5.56 9.53 -4.75
CA ASN A 23 5.17 8.27 -5.38
C ASN A 23 3.75 8.30 -5.99
N ASP A 24 3.19 9.48 -6.27
CA ASP A 24 1.81 9.67 -6.75
C ASP A 24 0.74 8.96 -5.89
N HIS A 25 0.99 8.81 -4.59
CA HIS A 25 0.15 8.04 -3.66
C HIS A 25 -0.01 6.56 -4.04
N LEU A 26 0.89 5.97 -4.84
CA LEU A 26 0.95 4.52 -5.04
C LEU A 26 1.52 3.80 -3.82
N ILE A 27 1.22 2.52 -3.67
CA ILE A 27 1.64 1.74 -2.50
C ILE A 27 3.12 1.36 -2.59
N GLY A 28 3.91 1.79 -1.61
CA GLY A 28 5.33 1.44 -1.50
C GLY A 28 5.65 0.33 -0.50
N THR A 29 4.64 -0.27 0.15
CA THR A 29 4.82 -1.24 1.23
C THR A 29 4.64 -2.70 0.78
N GLY A 30 5.44 -3.59 1.37
CA GLY A 30 5.21 -5.05 1.35
C GLY A 30 4.49 -5.54 2.60
N PHE A 31 4.55 -6.85 2.86
CA PHE A 31 3.79 -7.53 3.94
C PHE A 31 3.90 -6.85 5.31
N ALA A 32 5.12 -6.48 5.73
CA ALA A 32 5.35 -5.88 7.04
C ALA A 32 4.78 -4.46 7.19
N GLY A 33 4.68 -3.70 6.10
CA GLY A 33 4.27 -2.29 6.14
C GLY A 33 2.79 -2.07 5.90
N THR A 34 2.17 -2.90 5.05
CA THR A 34 0.80 -2.68 4.57
C THR A 34 -0.22 -2.68 5.71
N GLN A 35 -0.15 -3.65 6.62
CA GLN A 35 -1.08 -3.78 7.74
C GLN A 35 -1.11 -2.56 8.67
N VAL A 36 0.02 -1.86 8.83
CA VAL A 36 0.13 -0.74 9.77
C VAL A 36 0.06 0.63 9.09
N LEU A 37 0.00 0.67 7.75
CA LEU A 37 0.10 1.90 6.98
C LEU A 37 -1.06 2.85 7.29
N GLY A 38 -2.30 2.36 7.25
CA GLY A 38 -3.50 3.17 7.54
C GLY A 38 -3.49 3.75 8.96
N PHE A 39 -3.17 2.92 9.95
CA PHE A 39 -3.02 3.36 11.35
C PHE A 39 -1.92 4.41 11.51
N SER A 40 -0.77 4.20 10.86
CA SER A 40 0.35 5.16 10.90
C SER A 40 -0.02 6.51 10.30
N GLN A 41 -0.81 6.52 9.21
CA GLN A 41 -1.31 7.77 8.61
C GLN A 41 -2.31 8.49 9.50
N LYS A 42 -3.22 7.75 10.14
CA LYS A 42 -4.14 8.30 11.13
C LYS A 42 -3.38 8.96 12.29
N ASP A 43 -2.37 8.29 12.84
CA ASP A 43 -1.57 8.79 13.96
C ASP A 43 -0.85 10.10 13.65
N ILE A 44 -0.41 10.30 12.40
CA ILE A 44 0.24 11.54 11.95
C ILE A 44 -0.73 12.55 11.31
N LYS A 45 -2.05 12.34 11.45
CA LYS A 45 -3.12 13.19 10.90
C LYS A 45 -3.05 13.37 9.38
N ALA A 46 -2.66 12.33 8.65
CA ALA A 46 -2.54 12.29 7.20
C ALA A 46 -3.54 11.31 6.56
N THR A 47 -4.76 11.23 7.12
CA THR A 47 -5.83 10.37 6.61
C THR A 47 -6.20 10.69 5.16
N ASP A 48 -6.13 11.96 4.75
CA ASP A 48 -6.37 12.36 3.36
C ASP A 48 -5.36 11.76 2.38
N ASP A 49 -4.08 11.69 2.79
CA ASP A 49 -3.04 11.03 2.00
C ASP A 49 -3.36 9.53 1.87
N PHE A 50 -3.82 8.88 2.95
CA PHE A 50 -4.22 7.47 2.90
C PHE A 50 -5.42 7.22 2.00
N TYR A 51 -6.45 8.08 2.00
CA TYR A 51 -7.58 7.96 1.08
C TYR A 51 -7.15 8.11 -0.38
N ARG A 52 -6.21 9.00 -0.68
CA ARG A 52 -5.63 9.10 -2.04
C ARG A 52 -4.94 7.81 -2.46
N MET A 53 -4.25 7.13 -1.53
CA MET A 53 -3.65 5.81 -1.80
C MET A 53 -4.72 4.74 -2.02
N LEU A 54 -5.75 4.71 -1.18
CA LEU A 54 -6.85 3.75 -1.25
C LEU A 54 -7.61 3.84 -2.59
N LEU A 55 -7.73 5.05 -3.14
CA LEU A 55 -8.45 5.33 -4.38
C LEU A 55 -7.60 5.21 -5.66
N GLN A 56 -6.30 4.91 -5.56
CA GLN A 56 -5.46 4.64 -6.75
C GLN A 56 -5.94 3.39 -7.48
N THR A 57 -5.94 3.44 -8.81
CA THR A 57 -6.28 2.30 -9.69
C THR A 57 -5.10 1.84 -10.55
N ARG A 58 -3.96 2.53 -10.50
CA ARG A 58 -2.71 2.11 -11.16
C ARG A 58 -1.95 1.15 -10.26
N VAL A 59 -1.17 0.22 -10.83
CA VAL A 59 -0.26 -0.64 -10.05
C VAL A 59 0.92 0.19 -9.53
N PRO A 60 1.38 0.00 -8.27
CA PRO A 60 0.78 -0.82 -7.20
C PRO A 60 -0.33 -0.09 -6.41
N SER A 61 -1.53 -0.69 -6.37
CA SER A 61 -2.65 -0.25 -5.52
C SER A 61 -3.63 -1.40 -5.23
N TRP A 62 -4.53 -1.23 -4.25
CA TRP A 62 -5.60 -2.19 -4.00
C TRP A 62 -6.63 -2.22 -5.13
N LEU A 63 -7.11 -1.04 -5.58
CA LEU A 63 -8.13 -1.01 -6.62
C LEU A 63 -7.58 -1.38 -8.00
N TYR A 64 -6.26 -1.37 -8.22
CA TYR A 64 -5.66 -2.00 -9.40
C TYR A 64 -6.12 -3.46 -9.55
N GLN A 65 -6.09 -4.24 -8.47
CA GLN A 65 -6.55 -5.64 -8.51
C GLN A 65 -8.04 -5.73 -8.85
N VAL A 66 -8.86 -4.82 -8.30
CA VAL A 66 -10.30 -4.76 -8.54
C VAL A 66 -10.61 -4.40 -10.00
N VAL A 67 -9.98 -3.36 -10.56
CA VAL A 67 -10.20 -2.98 -11.97
C VAL A 67 -9.64 -4.00 -12.96
N GLN A 68 -8.75 -4.89 -12.50
CA GLN A 68 -8.30 -6.09 -13.21
C GLN A 68 -9.23 -7.31 -12.99
N ASN A 69 -10.45 -7.09 -12.53
CA ASN A 69 -11.49 -8.11 -12.28
C ASN A 69 -11.15 -9.12 -11.18
N SER A 70 -10.27 -8.79 -10.24
CA SER A 70 -10.03 -9.66 -9.10
C SER A 70 -11.24 -9.73 -8.17
N THR A 71 -11.49 -10.92 -7.62
CA THR A 71 -12.46 -11.16 -6.55
C THR A 71 -11.80 -11.49 -5.20
N THR A 72 -10.47 -11.51 -5.14
CA THR A 72 -9.64 -11.81 -3.96
C THR A 72 -8.42 -10.90 -3.92
N THR A 73 -7.72 -10.78 -2.79
CA THR A 73 -6.43 -10.07 -2.76
C THR A 73 -5.31 -10.98 -3.26
N TRP A 74 -4.36 -10.41 -3.99
CA TRP A 74 -3.24 -11.17 -4.56
C TRP A 74 -2.03 -11.18 -3.65
N GLU A 75 -1.11 -12.11 -3.90
CA GLU A 75 0.18 -12.18 -3.22
C GLU A 75 1.08 -10.98 -3.55
N ARG A 76 1.08 -10.55 -4.82
CA ARG A 76 1.85 -9.41 -5.31
C ARG A 76 0.90 -8.29 -5.71
N TRP A 77 1.35 -7.05 -5.59
CA TRP A 77 0.63 -5.90 -6.16
C TRP A 77 0.41 -6.04 -7.66
N ASP A 78 1.35 -6.71 -8.33
CA ASP A 78 1.47 -6.90 -9.76
C ASP A 78 1.43 -8.40 -10.16
N SER A 79 0.66 -9.24 -9.45
CA SER A 79 0.48 -10.66 -9.85
C SER A 79 0.00 -10.79 -11.30
N LEU A 80 -0.90 -9.89 -11.73
CA LEU A 80 -1.20 -9.61 -13.14
C LEU A 80 -0.59 -8.25 -13.49
N LEU A 81 0.23 -8.19 -14.54
CA LEU A 81 0.84 -6.98 -15.06
C LEU A 81 -0.17 -6.14 -15.88
N PRO A 82 0.08 -4.84 -16.10
CA PRO A 82 -0.86 -3.98 -16.84
C PRO A 82 -1.14 -4.41 -18.28
N ASP A 83 -0.25 -5.19 -18.88
CA ASP A 83 -0.40 -5.78 -20.22
C ASP A 83 -1.19 -7.10 -20.23
N GLY A 84 -1.65 -7.56 -19.06
CA GLY A 84 -2.39 -8.81 -18.89
C GLY A 84 -1.51 -10.06 -18.79
N SER A 85 -0.18 -9.92 -18.83
CA SER A 85 0.73 -11.04 -18.56
C SER A 85 0.85 -11.30 -17.06
N LEU A 86 1.18 -12.54 -16.69
CA LEU A 86 1.43 -12.89 -15.30
C LEU A 86 2.81 -12.38 -14.89
N ASN A 87 2.96 -12.05 -13.60
CA ASN A 87 4.28 -11.81 -13.02
C ASN A 87 5.19 -13.02 -13.30
N THR A 88 6.40 -12.78 -13.80
CA THR A 88 7.36 -13.84 -14.17
C THR A 88 8.00 -14.53 -12.96
N GLY A 89 7.76 -14.02 -11.76
CA GLY A 89 8.18 -14.67 -10.52
C GLY A 89 7.55 -16.06 -10.39
N SER A 90 8.35 -17.05 -9.98
CA SER A 90 7.91 -18.43 -9.75
C SER A 90 6.88 -18.58 -8.62
N MET A 91 6.68 -17.54 -7.82
CA MET A 91 5.74 -17.46 -6.71
C MET A 91 4.75 -16.34 -6.99
N THR A 92 3.58 -16.71 -7.51
CA THR A 92 2.48 -15.82 -7.86
C THR A 92 1.14 -16.50 -7.53
N SER A 93 0.52 -16.08 -6.43
CA SER A 93 -0.85 -16.45 -6.05
C SER A 93 -1.84 -15.29 -6.24
N PHE A 94 -3.06 -15.62 -6.68
CA PHE A 94 -4.19 -14.69 -6.83
C PHE A 94 -5.15 -14.70 -5.64
N ASN A 95 -4.83 -15.41 -4.56
CA ASN A 95 -5.68 -15.51 -3.38
C ASN A 95 -4.84 -15.60 -2.10
N HIS A 96 -4.28 -14.46 -1.68
CA HIS A 96 -3.50 -14.32 -0.46
C HIS A 96 -3.97 -13.10 0.33
N TYR A 97 -4.38 -13.31 1.58
CA TYR A 97 -5.04 -12.28 2.40
C TYR A 97 -4.12 -11.16 2.91
N SER A 98 -2.78 -11.29 2.81
CA SER A 98 -1.83 -10.35 3.44
C SER A 98 -2.08 -8.90 3.04
N LEU A 99 -2.38 -8.64 1.76
CA LEU A 99 -2.68 -7.29 1.27
C LEU A 99 -4.11 -6.83 1.60
N GLY A 100 -4.99 -7.75 2.02
CA GLY A 100 -6.33 -7.49 2.53
C GLY A 100 -6.35 -6.91 3.95
N SER A 101 -5.21 -6.91 4.65
CA SER A 101 -5.04 -6.28 5.97
C SER A 101 -5.35 -4.76 6.01
N VAL A 102 -5.57 -4.14 4.85
CA VAL A 102 -6.09 -2.76 4.74
C VAL A 102 -7.47 -2.57 5.40
N ALA A 103 -8.23 -3.67 5.57
CA ALA A 103 -9.56 -3.66 6.16
C ALA A 103 -9.61 -4.11 7.63
N ASP A 104 -8.47 -4.42 8.25
CA ASP A 104 -8.37 -4.74 9.69
C ASP A 104 -8.46 -3.46 10.55
#